data_AF-V4A8P7-F1
#
_entry.id   AF-V4A8P7-F1
#
_cell.length_a   1.000
_cell.length_b   1.000
_cell.length_c   1.000
_cell.angle_alpha   90.00
_cell.angle_beta   90.00
_cell.angle_gamma   90.00
#
_symmetry.space_group_name_H-M   'P 1'
#
loop_
_entity.id
_entity.type
_entity.pdbx_description
1 polymer ?
#
loop_
_entity_poly.entity_id
_entity_poly.type
_entity_poly.pdbx_seq_one_letter_code
_entity_poly.pdbx_strand_id
1 'polypeptide(L)'
;SYSTVLADDNPTHHQLSYSTVLADDNPTRCWLSYSNVLADDNPIHYRLSYSTVLAGDNPTHHRLSYSTVLADDNPNHYRVSYSTVLADDNPTRYWLSYSTALADDNPELFHCPSRRQSN
;
A
#
# COMPACT_ATOMS: atom_id res chain seq x y z
N SER A 1 -0.91 -12.42 19.16
CA SER A 1 0.35 -13.08 18.81
C SER A 1 1.10 -12.16 17.87
N TYR A 2 2.39 -11.92 18.11
CA TYR A 2 3.21 -11.17 17.17
C TYR A 2 3.83 -12.18 16.20
N SER A 3 3.58 -12.03 14.90
CA SER A 3 4.12 -12.94 13.88
C SER A 3 5.18 -12.23 13.06
N THR A 4 6.20 -12.96 12.64
CA THR A 4 7.23 -12.46 11.73
C THR A 4 7.32 -13.39 10.53
N VAL A 5 7.12 -12.84 9.34
CA VAL A 5 7.36 -13.50 8.05
C VAL A 5 8.65 -12.92 7.49
N LEU A 6 9.67 -13.75 7.33
CA LEU A 6 11.00 -13.31 6.88
C LEU A 6 11.07 -13.18 5.36
N ALA A 7 10.48 -14.13 4.64
CA ALA A 7 10.32 -14.11 3.20
C ALA A 7 9.21 -15.11 2.89
N ASP A 8 8.29 -14.74 2.01
CA ASP A 8 7.32 -15.66 1.42
C ASP A 8 7.30 -15.43 -0.09
N ASP A 9 7.23 -16.51 -0.86
CA ASP A 9 7.34 -16.48 -2.32
C ASP A 9 6.12 -17.19 -2.91
N ASN A 10 5.36 -16.45 -3.71
CA ASN A 10 4.10 -16.84 -4.32
C ASN A 10 3.03 -17.35 -3.33
N PRO A 11 2.80 -16.70 -2.17
CA PRO A 11 1.75 -17.15 -1.27
C PRO A 11 0.38 -16.87 -1.88
N THR A 12 -0.50 -17.87 -1.76
CA THR A 12 -1.87 -17.73 -2.25
C THR A 12 -2.74 -16.86 -1.35
N HIS A 13 -2.47 -16.85 -0.04
CA HIS A 13 -3.27 -16.09 0.91
C HIS A 13 -2.53 -15.79 2.22
N HIS A 14 -2.48 -14.50 2.60
CA HIS A 14 -2.10 -14.07 3.94
C HIS A 14 -3.22 -13.31 4.65
N GLN A 15 -3.39 -13.65 5.92
CA GLN A 15 -4.16 -12.85 6.85
C GLN A 15 -3.38 -12.75 8.16
N LEU A 16 -2.69 -11.63 8.33
CA LEU A 16 -1.84 -11.39 9.47
C LEU A 16 -2.35 -10.18 10.27
N SER A 17 -2.07 -10.21 11.56
CA SER A 17 -2.40 -9.12 12.48
C SER A 17 -1.29 -9.00 13.49
N TYR A 18 -0.89 -7.77 13.84
CA TYR A 18 0.24 -7.53 14.74
C TYR A 18 1.50 -8.25 14.24
N SER A 19 1.93 -7.94 13.02
CA SER A 19 2.98 -8.71 12.35
C SER A 19 4.05 -7.84 11.71
N THR A 20 5.21 -8.44 11.48
CA THR A 20 6.26 -7.88 10.60
C THR A 20 6.46 -8.81 9.43
N VAL A 21 6.38 -8.27 8.21
CA VAL A 21 6.70 -8.97 6.96
C VAL A 21 7.93 -8.28 6.37
N LEU A 22 9.01 -9.04 6.18
CA LEU A 22 10.25 -8.47 5.69
C LEU A 22 10.32 -8.47 4.16
N ALA A 23 9.82 -9.53 3.52
CA ALA A 23 9.64 -9.61 2.07
C ALA A 23 8.46 -10.54 1.76
N ASP A 24 7.64 -10.15 0.81
CA ASP A 24 6.53 -10.94 0.27
C ASP A 24 6.55 -10.74 -1.25
N ASP A 25 6.75 -11.82 -2.02
CA ASP A 25 6.90 -11.76 -3.47
C ASP A 25 5.74 -12.50 -4.15
N ASN A 26 5.08 -11.80 -5.09
CA ASN A 26 3.93 -12.28 -5.85
C ASN A 26 2.75 -12.82 -5.01
N PRO A 27 2.34 -12.18 -3.89
CA PRO A 27 1.18 -12.66 -3.17
C PRO A 27 -0.10 -12.45 -3.97
N THR A 28 -0.94 -13.49 -4.02
CA THR A 28 -2.23 -13.37 -4.69
C THR A 28 -3.23 -12.55 -3.86
N ARG A 29 -3.22 -12.71 -2.53
CA ARG A 29 -4.14 -12.01 -1.63
C ARG A 29 -3.54 -11.82 -0.24
N CYS A 30 -3.37 -10.56 0.15
CA CYS A 30 -2.82 -10.21 1.46
C CYS A 30 -3.72 -9.25 2.22
N TRP A 31 -3.98 -9.61 3.47
CA TRP A 31 -4.67 -8.79 4.45
C TRP A 31 -3.84 -8.63 5.70
N LEU A 32 -3.32 -7.43 5.90
CA LEU A 32 -2.53 -7.11 7.09
C LEU A 32 -3.21 -6.00 7.90
N SER A 33 -3.17 -6.17 9.21
CA SER A 33 -3.68 -5.21 10.17
C SER A 33 -2.65 -4.98 11.27
N TYR A 34 -2.42 -3.74 11.69
CA TYR A 34 -1.41 -3.43 12.71
C TYR A 34 -0.03 -4.02 12.37
N SER A 35 0.40 -3.89 11.12
CA SER A 35 1.58 -4.59 10.60
C SER A 35 2.60 -3.64 9.99
N ASN A 36 3.86 -4.08 9.97
CA ASN A 36 4.94 -3.42 9.23
C ASN A 36 5.39 -4.34 8.09
N VAL A 37 5.54 -3.77 6.91
CA VAL A 37 5.97 -4.46 5.70
C VAL A 37 7.17 -3.72 5.15
N LEU A 38 8.29 -4.41 4.99
CA LEU A 38 9.50 -3.79 4.49
C LEU A 38 9.52 -3.75 2.96
N ALA A 39 9.20 -4.87 2.31
CA ALA A 39 9.09 -4.97 0.87
C ALA A 39 7.93 -5.90 0.50
N ASP A 40 7.17 -5.52 -0.52
CA ASP A 40 6.09 -6.30 -1.12
C ASP A 40 6.14 -6.11 -2.64
N ASP A 41 6.28 -7.19 -3.39
CA ASP A 41 6.50 -7.14 -4.85
C ASP A 41 5.37 -7.88 -5.59
N ASN A 42 4.81 -7.23 -6.61
CA ASN A 42 3.74 -7.74 -7.47
C ASN A 42 2.49 -8.30 -6.75
N PRO A 43 1.95 -7.67 -5.69
CA PRO A 43 0.75 -8.18 -5.04
C PRO A 43 -0.48 -7.97 -5.93
N ILE A 44 -1.31 -9.01 -6.09
CA ILE A 44 -2.53 -8.90 -6.93
C ILE A 44 -3.65 -8.19 -6.16
N HIS A 45 -3.93 -8.64 -4.93
CA HIS A 45 -4.95 -8.05 -4.05
C HIS A 45 -4.39 -7.78 -2.68
N TYR A 46 -4.13 -6.51 -2.40
CA TYR A 46 -3.50 -6.09 -1.18
C TYR A 46 -4.38 -5.15 -0.39
N ARG A 47 -4.54 -5.41 0.91
CA ARG A 47 -5.25 -4.48 1.79
C ARG A 47 -4.60 -4.39 3.15
N LEU A 48 -4.33 -3.15 3.52
CA LEU A 48 -3.74 -2.77 4.79
C LEU A 48 -4.69 -1.97 5.64
N SER A 49 -4.57 -2.14 6.94
CA SER A 49 -5.20 -1.26 7.91
C SER A 49 -4.24 -1.01 9.07
N TYR A 50 -4.09 0.25 9.50
CA TYR A 50 -3.19 0.59 10.61
C TYR A 50 -1.77 0.06 10.41
N SER A 51 -1.22 0.19 9.21
CA SER A 51 0.03 -0.48 8.83
C SER A 51 1.01 0.46 8.14
N THR A 52 2.27 0.06 8.12
CA THR A 52 3.35 0.78 7.43
C THR A 52 3.95 -0.10 6.35
N VAL A 53 4.13 0.45 5.15
CA VAL A 53 4.90 -0.17 4.05
C VAL A 53 6.09 0.71 3.74
N LEU A 54 7.29 0.13 3.69
CA LEU A 54 8.47 0.88 3.29
C LEU A 54 8.59 0.98 1.77
N ALA A 55 8.49 -0.14 1.06
CA ALA A 55 8.52 -0.21 -0.40
C ALA A 55 7.49 -1.21 -0.94
N GLY A 56 6.76 -0.80 -1.97
CA GLY A 56 5.90 -1.66 -2.79
C GLY A 56 6.27 -1.52 -4.27
N ASP A 57 6.15 -2.61 -5.03
CA ASP A 57 6.36 -2.59 -6.48
C ASP A 57 5.21 -3.31 -7.21
N ASN A 58 4.71 -2.69 -8.27
CA ASN A 58 3.70 -3.20 -9.20
C ASN A 58 2.41 -3.77 -8.56
N PRO A 59 1.81 -3.17 -7.51
CA PRO A 59 0.57 -3.70 -6.96
C PRO A 59 -0.59 -3.54 -7.96
N THR A 60 -1.36 -4.61 -8.15
CA THR A 60 -2.49 -4.55 -9.10
C THR A 60 -3.70 -3.87 -8.47
N HIS A 61 -4.16 -4.36 -7.32
CA HIS A 61 -5.27 -3.77 -6.57
C HIS A 61 -4.89 -3.59 -5.11
N HIS A 62 -4.87 -2.34 -4.68
CA HIS A 62 -4.36 -2.02 -3.36
C HIS A 62 -5.31 -1.08 -2.61
N ARG A 63 -5.53 -1.38 -1.33
CA ARG A 63 -6.36 -0.57 -0.45
C ARG A 63 -5.69 -0.27 0.88
N LEU A 64 -5.48 1.02 1.14
CA LEU A 64 -4.95 1.54 2.39
C LEU A 64 -6.03 2.17 3.27
N SER A 65 -5.90 2.00 4.58
CA SER A 65 -6.73 2.69 5.56
C SER A 65 -5.95 2.92 6.85
N TYR A 66 -5.79 4.17 7.28
CA TYR A 66 -4.98 4.51 8.46
C TYR A 66 -3.53 4.02 8.36
N SER A 67 -2.94 4.12 7.16
CA SER A 67 -1.64 3.54 6.86
C SER A 67 -0.64 4.59 6.39
N THR A 68 0.64 4.20 6.36
CA THR A 68 1.71 4.99 5.74
C THR A 68 2.44 4.13 4.73
N VAL A 69 2.67 4.66 3.53
CA VAL A 69 3.51 4.04 2.49
C VAL A 69 4.62 5.02 2.14
N LEU A 70 5.86 4.53 2.15
CA LEU A 70 7.03 5.38 1.89
C LEU A 70 7.32 5.50 0.40
N ALA A 71 7.37 4.38 -0.31
CA ALA A 71 7.51 4.32 -1.75
C ALA A 71 6.58 3.24 -2.32
N ASP A 72 5.91 3.56 -3.41
CA ASP A 72 5.11 2.64 -4.21
C ASP A 72 5.44 2.90 -5.69
N ASP A 73 5.81 1.85 -6.42
CA ASP A 73 6.18 1.95 -7.84
C ASP A 73 5.12 1.26 -8.72
N ASN A 74 4.66 1.99 -9.72
CA ASN A 74 3.76 1.55 -10.78
C ASN A 74 2.45 0.87 -10.30
N PRO A 75 1.71 1.42 -9.32
CA PRO A 75 0.45 0.84 -8.89
C PRO A 75 -0.66 1.01 -9.93
N ASN A 76 -1.40 -0.06 -10.22
CA ASN A 76 -2.48 -0.03 -11.22
C ASN A 76 -3.78 0.58 -10.66
N HIS A 77 -4.25 0.08 -9.50
CA HIS A 77 -5.51 0.52 -8.88
C HIS A 77 -5.34 0.75 -7.38
N TYR A 78 -5.38 2.02 -6.99
CA TYR A 78 -5.13 2.43 -5.61
C TYR A 78 -6.32 3.12 -4.96
N ARG A 79 -6.67 2.70 -3.74
CA ARG A 79 -7.68 3.39 -2.91
C ARG A 79 -7.16 3.64 -1.51
N VAL A 80 -7.09 4.91 -1.14
CA VAL A 80 -6.41 5.37 0.07
C VAL A 80 -7.34 6.21 0.91
N SER A 81 -7.38 5.92 2.20
CA SER A 81 -8.22 6.63 3.15
C SER A 81 -7.48 6.87 4.46
N TYR A 82 -7.52 8.09 5.00
CA TYR A 82 -6.84 8.45 6.25
C TYR A 82 -5.36 8.03 6.29
N SER A 83 -4.65 8.13 5.17
CA SER A 83 -3.30 7.56 5.04
C SER A 83 -2.35 8.55 4.36
N THR A 84 -1.06 8.26 4.42
CA THR A 84 -0.01 9.06 3.78
C THR A 84 0.79 8.20 2.83
N VAL A 85 1.03 8.70 1.62
CA VAL A 85 1.95 8.13 0.63
C VAL A 85 3.05 9.16 0.37
N LEU A 86 4.32 8.81 0.56
CA LEU A 86 5.42 9.77 0.43
C LEU A 86 5.89 9.90 -1.02
N ALA A 87 6.16 8.79 -1.69
CA ALA A 87 6.50 8.73 -3.10
C ALA A 87 5.63 7.67 -3.79
N ASP A 88 5.05 8.07 -4.91
CA ASP A 88 4.24 7.22 -5.79
C ASP A 88 4.73 7.49 -7.22
N ASP A 89 5.28 6.46 -7.89
CA ASP A 89 5.80 6.58 -9.26
C ASP A 89 4.86 5.88 -10.24
N ASN A 90 4.47 6.59 -11.29
CA ASN A 90 3.63 6.11 -12.38
C ASN A 90 2.31 5.39 -11.98
N PRO A 91 1.49 5.95 -11.08
CA PRO A 91 0.20 5.36 -10.75
C PRO A 91 -0.78 5.44 -11.93
N THR A 92 -1.48 4.34 -12.24
CA THR A 92 -2.44 4.32 -13.36
C THR A 92 -3.83 4.81 -12.97
N ARG A 93 -4.31 4.49 -11.75
CA ARG A 93 -5.62 4.95 -11.25
C ARG A 93 -5.61 5.12 -9.73
N TYR A 94 -5.96 6.32 -9.28
CA TYR A 94 -5.86 6.66 -7.86
C TYR A 94 -7.14 7.29 -7.28
N TRP A 95 -7.54 6.86 -6.08
CA TRP A 95 -8.56 7.49 -5.23
C TRP A 95 -8.06 7.82 -3.81
N LEU A 96 -7.87 9.11 -3.45
CA LEU A 96 -7.59 9.55 -2.07
C LEU A 96 -8.86 10.01 -1.35
N SER A 97 -8.93 9.78 -0.04
CA SER A 97 -9.91 10.39 0.86
C SER A 97 -9.24 10.71 2.19
N TYR A 98 -9.26 11.97 2.63
CA TYR A 98 -8.58 12.39 3.87
C TYR A 98 -7.11 11.90 3.93
N SER A 99 -6.41 11.94 2.82
CA SER A 99 -5.09 11.33 2.65
C SER A 99 -4.17 12.29 1.90
N THR A 100 -2.87 12.10 2.03
CA THR A 100 -1.85 12.95 1.40
C THR A 100 -0.91 12.09 0.55
N ALA A 101 -0.62 12.54 -0.68
CA ALA A 101 0.48 12.06 -1.51
C ALA A 101 1.48 13.23 -1.68
N LEU A 102 2.77 13.01 -1.43
CA LEU A 102 3.77 14.10 -1.37
C LEU A 102 4.62 14.23 -2.64
N ALA A 103 4.99 13.12 -3.27
CA ALA A 103 5.63 13.06 -4.58
C ALA A 103 4.84 12.07 -5.44
N ASP A 104 4.40 12.53 -6.61
CA ASP A 104 3.57 11.79 -7.55
C ASP A 104 4.09 12.08 -8.96
N ASP A 105 4.90 11.16 -9.48
CA ASP A 105 5.53 11.26 -10.78
C ASP A 105 4.60 10.55 -11.79
N ASN A 106 3.70 11.33 -12.42
CA ASN A 106 2.73 10.94 -13.46
C ASN A 106 1.33 10.46 -12.97
N PRO A 107 0.48 11.37 -12.44
CA PRO A 107 -0.89 11.04 -12.07
C PRO A 107 -1.81 10.94 -13.30
N GLU A 108 -1.82 9.81 -13.98
CA GLU A 108 -2.91 9.47 -14.90
C GLU A 108 -4.18 9.24 -14.05
N LEU A 109 -5.13 10.17 -14.11
CA LEU A 109 -6.45 10.10 -13.44
C LEU A 109 -6.44 10.14 -11.89
N PHE A 110 -6.16 11.33 -11.36
CA PHE A 110 -6.35 11.64 -9.94
C PHE A 110 -7.81 12.02 -9.62
N HIS A 111 -8.53 11.21 -8.83
CA HIS A 111 -9.85 11.58 -8.32
C HIS A 111 -9.82 11.79 -6.80
N CYS A 112 -9.73 13.06 -6.37
CA CYS A 112 -9.79 13.44 -4.96
C CYS A 112 -11.10 14.16 -4.62
N PRO A 113 -12.08 13.50 -3.97
CA PRO A 113 -13.21 14.20 -3.38
C PRO A 113 -12.76 15.03 -2.16
N SER A 114 -12.34 16.28 -2.42
CA SER A 114 -12.21 17.47 -1.54
C SER A 114 -12.02 17.30 -0.03
N ARG A 115 -10.90 17.85 0.52
CA ARG A 115 -10.91 19.09 1.33
C ARG A 115 -9.50 19.69 1.54
N ARG A 116 -9.37 20.98 1.18
CA ARG A 116 -8.38 22.01 1.55
C ARG A 116 -6.92 21.57 1.75
N GLN A 117 -6.09 21.91 0.76
CA GLN A 117 -4.70 22.31 1.01
C GLN A 117 -4.71 23.46 2.03
N SER A 118 -4.18 23.23 3.22
CA SER A 118 -3.76 24.33 4.11
C SER A 118 -2.29 24.62 3.79
N ASN A 119 -2.01 25.90 3.55
CA ASN A 119 -0.66 26.48 3.42
C ASN A 119 0.26 26.08 4.58
#